data_AF-R7YMJ6-F1
#
_entry.id   AF-R7YMJ6-F1
#
_cell.length_a   1.000
_cell.length_b   1.000
_cell.length_c   1.000
_cell.angle_alpha   90.00
_cell.angle_beta   90.00
_cell.angle_gamma   90.00
#
_symmetry.space_group_name_H-M   'P 1'
#
loop_
_entity.id
_entity.type
_entity.pdbx_description
1 polymer ?
#
loop_
_entity_poly.entity_id
_entity_poly.type
_entity_poly.pdbx_seq_one_letter_code
_entity_poly.pdbx_strand_id
1 'polypeptide(L)'
;MLQARRLGDVLLVGVHSDEAIMENKGPTVMTLKERVAAVDACRWATQSIPCAPYVTSLPWISHYGCQYVVHGDDITSDSSGEDCYRYVKAAGRFKVVKRTPGISTTDLVGRMLLCTKGHFIRDLDKVLAGEGGHGSEEERKRSGEEMLQRIRDYASDETGHHPGSEVWSWHASREAKERRPSHPPPAGGSAPKNERRRSSRSHRNHHSSREQAGELTKMVDGKPPRKHQRIIYVDGGFDLFSSGHIEFLRRVSEDEEALAKQLDWYTDEARQRRIEEAGEDYPPYYLIAGVHDDEVINHWKGINYPIMNIFERGLCVLQCKYVHALIFSAPFTPTKSFLAALPYGPPHAVYHGPTAFMPLTYDPYTAAKELGIFVEIPSHEYAHVNAGEIVERILKGRTMYEARQRMKGVKSVGEDATRKREVLEAEAKARAELRELERTRSIQEIERGYGL
;
A
#
# COMPACT_ATOMS: atom_id res chain seq x y z
N MET A 1 0.64 -10.75 -3.37
CA MET A 1 -0.66 -11.38 -3.09
C MET A 1 -1.60 -11.27 -4.29
N LEU A 2 -1.82 -10.08 -4.86
CA LEU A 2 -2.61 -9.90 -6.09
C LEU A 2 -2.33 -10.96 -7.18
N GLN A 3 -1.07 -11.13 -7.59
CA GLN A 3 -0.72 -12.11 -8.62
C GLN A 3 -1.10 -13.55 -8.23
N ALA A 4 -0.98 -13.92 -6.95
CA ALA A 4 -1.38 -15.24 -6.47
C ALA A 4 -2.91 -15.39 -6.43
N ARG A 5 -3.62 -14.33 -6.04
CA ARG A 5 -5.08 -14.26 -6.05
C ARG A 5 -5.65 -14.44 -7.46
N ARG A 6 -5.01 -13.89 -8.48
CA ARG A 6 -5.41 -14.09 -9.89
C ARG A 6 -5.26 -15.53 -10.41
N LEU A 7 -4.64 -16.43 -9.64
CA LEU A 7 -4.45 -17.83 -10.01
C LEU A 7 -5.52 -18.77 -9.40
N GLY A 8 -6.44 -18.26 -8.58
CA GLY A 8 -7.54 -19.05 -8.01
C GLY A 8 -8.47 -18.29 -7.05
N ASP A 9 -9.60 -18.90 -6.72
CA ASP A 9 -10.72 -18.22 -6.05
C ASP A 9 -10.58 -18.10 -4.52
N VAL A 10 -9.57 -18.73 -3.92
CA VAL A 10 -9.25 -18.67 -2.48
C VAL A 10 -7.74 -18.51 -2.30
N LEU A 11 -7.31 -17.50 -1.54
CA LEU A 11 -5.90 -17.28 -1.19
C LEU A 11 -5.70 -17.38 0.33
N LEU A 12 -5.18 -18.53 0.77
CA LEU A 12 -4.70 -18.73 2.14
C LEU A 12 -3.24 -18.31 2.24
N VAL A 13 -2.91 -17.49 3.24
CA VAL A 13 -1.56 -16.93 3.41
C VAL A 13 -0.96 -17.45 4.71
N GLY A 14 0.00 -18.36 4.60
CA GLY A 14 0.77 -18.84 5.74
C GLY A 14 1.72 -17.76 6.28
N VAL A 15 1.66 -17.50 7.58
CA VAL A 15 2.51 -16.52 8.28
C VAL A 15 3.35 -17.25 9.33
N HIS A 16 4.66 -17.29 9.15
CA HIS A 16 5.58 -17.98 10.08
C HIS A 16 5.59 -17.33 11.47
N SER A 17 5.85 -18.12 12.53
CA SER A 17 6.05 -17.57 13.88
C SER A 17 7.36 -16.77 13.98
N ASP A 18 7.51 -15.96 15.02
CA ASP A 18 8.73 -15.18 15.24
C ASP A 18 9.93 -16.10 15.52
N GLU A 19 9.72 -17.21 16.22
CA GLU A 19 10.72 -18.24 16.54
C GLU A 19 11.21 -18.95 15.26
N ALA A 20 10.29 -19.37 14.39
CA ALA A 20 10.63 -20.02 13.13
C ALA A 20 11.44 -19.10 12.21
N ILE A 21 11.12 -17.80 12.19
CA ILE A 21 11.89 -16.80 11.43
C ILE A 21 13.25 -16.55 12.08
N MET A 22 13.33 -16.49 13.41
CA MET A 22 14.58 -16.32 14.15
C MET A 22 15.58 -17.42 13.80
N GLU A 23 15.13 -18.68 13.82
CA GLU A 23 15.96 -19.86 13.52
C GLU A 23 16.51 -19.83 12.08
N ASN A 24 15.70 -19.42 11.11
CA ASN A 24 16.04 -19.56 9.69
C ASN A 24 16.63 -18.29 9.05
N LYS A 25 16.38 -17.11 9.61
CA LYS A 25 16.79 -15.80 9.04
C LYS A 25 17.33 -14.84 10.08
N GLY A 26 16.74 -14.79 11.28
CA GLY A 26 17.05 -13.83 12.34
C GLY A 26 15.83 -13.00 12.76
N PRO A 27 16.01 -11.99 13.63
CA PRO A 27 14.89 -11.32 14.30
C PRO A 27 13.91 -10.63 13.34
N THR A 28 12.63 -10.65 13.71
CA THR A 28 11.58 -9.89 13.04
C THR A 28 11.53 -8.45 13.56
N VAL A 29 11.15 -7.52 12.69
CA VAL A 29 10.88 -6.11 13.07
C VAL A 29 9.44 -5.97 13.58
N MET A 30 8.53 -6.71 12.94
CA MET A 30 7.11 -6.76 13.26
C MET A 30 6.82 -8.11 13.90
N THR A 31 6.10 -8.09 15.02
CA THR A 31 5.61 -9.29 15.72
C THR A 31 4.69 -10.12 14.82
N LEU A 32 4.47 -11.39 15.18
CA LEU A 32 3.50 -12.24 14.48
C LEU A 32 2.11 -11.59 14.37
N LYS A 33 1.61 -10.96 15.44
CA LYS A 33 0.30 -10.31 15.44
C LYS A 33 0.23 -9.16 14.42
N GLU A 34 1.24 -8.31 14.38
CA GLU A 34 1.29 -7.20 13.43
C GLU A 34 1.39 -7.70 11.98
N ARG A 35 2.12 -8.80 11.74
CA ARG A 35 2.23 -9.43 10.42
C ARG A 35 0.91 -10.07 9.98
N VAL A 36 0.21 -10.74 10.90
CA VAL A 36 -1.13 -11.30 10.66
C VAL A 36 -2.12 -10.19 10.31
N ALA A 37 -2.15 -9.11 11.09
CA ALA A 37 -3.02 -7.95 10.81
C ALA A 37 -2.77 -7.34 9.41
N ALA A 38 -1.50 -7.28 8.97
CA ALA A 38 -1.15 -6.83 7.63
C ALA A 38 -1.69 -7.75 6.52
N VAL A 39 -1.65 -9.07 6.74
CA VAL A 39 -2.22 -10.04 5.79
C VAL A 39 -3.74 -9.96 5.77
N ASP A 40 -4.40 -9.94 6.93
CA ASP A 40 -5.87 -9.92 7.02
C ASP A 40 -6.50 -8.64 6.47
N ALA A 41 -5.74 -7.53 6.44
CA ALA A 41 -6.17 -6.27 5.84
C ALA A 41 -5.96 -6.22 4.32
N CYS A 42 -5.17 -7.13 3.73
CA CYS A 42 -4.94 -7.17 2.30
C CYS A 42 -6.20 -7.70 1.59
N ARG A 43 -6.78 -6.92 0.67
CA ARG A 43 -8.04 -7.27 -0.02
C ARG A 43 -8.01 -8.58 -0.80
N TRP A 44 -6.83 -9.00 -1.24
CA TRP A 44 -6.65 -10.22 -2.03
C TRP A 44 -6.45 -11.47 -1.16
N ALA A 45 -6.19 -11.31 0.14
CA ALA A 45 -6.04 -12.44 1.05
C ALA A 45 -7.43 -12.88 1.52
N THR A 46 -7.74 -14.17 1.37
CA THR A 46 -8.98 -14.73 1.92
C THR A 46 -8.87 -14.95 3.41
N GLN A 47 -7.73 -15.49 3.88
CA GLN A 47 -7.47 -15.75 5.29
C GLN A 47 -5.98 -15.89 5.55
N SER A 48 -5.50 -15.33 6.67
CA SER A 48 -4.17 -15.62 7.20
C SER A 48 -4.15 -16.90 8.04
N ILE A 49 -3.06 -17.66 7.93
CA ILE A 49 -2.83 -18.88 8.71
C ILE A 49 -1.56 -18.67 9.54
N PRO A 50 -1.66 -18.31 10.83
CA PRO A 50 -0.51 -18.05 11.68
C PRO A 50 0.28 -19.33 11.99
N CYS A 51 1.55 -19.16 12.38
CA CYS A 51 2.47 -20.24 12.73
C CYS A 51 2.66 -21.28 11.60
N ALA A 52 2.59 -20.84 10.34
CA ALA A 52 2.86 -21.71 9.20
C ALA A 52 4.32 -22.21 9.22
N PRO A 53 4.58 -23.48 8.86
CA PRO A 53 5.92 -24.04 8.86
C PRO A 53 6.83 -23.29 7.88
N TYR A 54 8.11 -23.17 8.22
CA TYR A 54 9.08 -22.42 7.41
C TYR A 54 9.39 -23.11 6.06
N VAL A 55 9.56 -24.43 6.10
CA VAL A 55 9.64 -25.29 4.90
C VAL A 55 8.23 -25.76 4.58
N THR A 56 7.78 -25.54 3.35
CA THR A 56 6.39 -25.84 2.98
C THR A 56 6.22 -27.36 2.86
N SER A 57 5.29 -27.92 3.63
CA SER A 57 5.04 -29.37 3.63
C SER A 57 3.75 -29.74 2.89
N LEU A 58 3.79 -30.87 2.18
CA LEU A 58 2.64 -31.40 1.44
C LEU A 58 1.44 -31.72 2.35
N PRO A 59 1.61 -32.35 3.53
CA PRO A 59 0.49 -32.59 4.44
C PRO A 59 -0.14 -31.28 4.93
N TRP A 60 0.67 -30.25 5.19
CA TRP A 60 0.16 -28.95 5.66
C TRP A 60 -0.71 -28.29 4.60
N ILE A 61 -0.21 -28.13 3.36
CA ILE A 61 -1.01 -27.49 2.33
C ILE A 61 -2.26 -28.31 1.97
N SER A 62 -2.20 -29.64 2.09
CA SER A 62 -3.35 -30.52 1.81
C SER A 62 -4.40 -30.47 2.92
N HIS A 63 -4.00 -30.30 4.18
CA HIS A 63 -4.91 -30.09 5.31
C HIS A 63 -5.81 -28.87 5.10
N TYR A 64 -5.27 -27.78 4.54
CA TYR A 64 -6.03 -26.57 4.21
C TYR A 64 -6.69 -26.61 2.82
N GLY A 65 -6.61 -27.72 2.08
CA GLY A 65 -7.19 -27.85 0.74
C GLY A 65 -6.49 -27.01 -0.34
N CYS A 66 -5.29 -26.47 -0.08
CA CYS A 66 -4.57 -25.63 -1.05
C CYS A 66 -4.06 -26.46 -2.22
N GLN A 67 -4.54 -26.21 -3.44
CA GLN A 67 -4.13 -27.00 -4.62
C GLN A 67 -2.66 -26.75 -5.01
N TYR A 68 -2.21 -25.50 -4.95
CA TYR A 68 -0.87 -25.07 -5.31
C TYR A 68 -0.30 -24.11 -4.27
N VAL A 69 1.03 -24.03 -4.20
CA VAL A 69 1.79 -23.00 -3.50
C VAL A 69 2.26 -21.98 -4.52
N VAL A 70 2.08 -20.70 -4.22
CA VAL A 70 2.52 -19.60 -5.09
C VAL A 70 3.64 -18.85 -4.39
N HIS A 71 4.75 -18.63 -5.09
CA HIS A 71 5.87 -17.85 -4.58
C HIS A 71 6.52 -16.99 -5.68
N GLY A 72 7.31 -16.01 -5.27
CA GLY A 72 8.17 -15.26 -6.19
C GLY A 72 9.22 -16.14 -6.88
N ASP A 73 9.85 -15.59 -7.91
CA ASP A 73 10.97 -16.15 -8.68
C ASP A 73 12.34 -16.10 -7.97
N ASP A 74 12.37 -15.61 -6.74
CA ASP A 74 13.52 -15.69 -5.84
C ASP A 74 13.71 -17.13 -5.34
N ILE A 75 14.96 -17.60 -5.31
CA ILE A 75 15.31 -18.85 -4.63
C ILE A 75 15.24 -18.62 -3.13
N THR A 76 14.67 -19.58 -2.41
CA THR A 76 14.57 -19.53 -0.95
C THR A 76 15.13 -20.80 -0.35
N SER A 77 16.24 -20.67 0.37
CA SER A 77 16.84 -21.79 1.08
C SER A 77 16.51 -21.74 2.58
N ASP A 78 16.41 -22.89 3.23
CA ASP A 78 16.30 -23.01 4.70
C ASP A 78 17.67 -22.82 5.40
N SER A 79 17.73 -23.10 6.71
CA SER A 79 18.98 -23.04 7.49
C SER A 79 20.03 -24.08 7.05
N SER A 80 19.59 -25.19 6.46
CA SER A 80 20.45 -26.26 5.94
C SER A 80 20.93 -25.98 4.50
N GLY A 81 20.42 -24.93 3.85
CA GLY A 81 20.79 -24.57 2.47
C GLY A 81 19.94 -25.25 1.40
N GLU A 82 18.88 -25.94 1.78
CA GLU A 82 18.00 -26.66 0.86
C GLU A 82 16.78 -25.80 0.48
N ASP A 83 16.22 -25.98 -0.73
CA ASP A 83 15.08 -25.20 -1.22
C ASP A 83 13.81 -25.43 -0.39
N CYS A 84 13.27 -24.37 0.24
CA CYS A 84 12.08 -24.41 1.09
C CYS A 84 10.82 -25.01 0.41
N TYR A 85 10.80 -25.11 -0.91
CA TYR A 85 9.68 -25.59 -1.72
C TYR A 85 9.95 -26.92 -2.45
N ARG A 86 11.08 -27.59 -2.17
CA ARG A 86 11.48 -28.85 -2.84
C ARG A 86 10.37 -29.90 -2.91
N TYR A 87 9.64 -30.12 -1.81
CA TYR A 87 8.57 -31.11 -1.75
C TYR A 87 7.35 -30.73 -2.62
N VAL A 88 6.99 -29.45 -2.64
CA VAL A 88 5.83 -28.99 -3.44
C VAL A 88 6.18 -28.85 -4.91
N LYS A 89 7.43 -28.52 -5.25
CA LYS A 89 7.96 -28.57 -6.62
C LYS A 89 7.96 -29.99 -7.15
N ALA A 90 8.50 -30.96 -6.39
CA ALA A 90 8.51 -32.37 -6.76
C ALA A 90 7.10 -32.95 -6.99
N ALA A 91 6.10 -32.45 -6.27
CA ALA A 91 4.70 -32.82 -6.44
C ALA A 91 3.96 -32.07 -7.56
N GLY A 92 4.63 -31.19 -8.32
CA GLY A 92 3.99 -30.37 -9.36
C GLY A 92 2.99 -29.33 -8.83
N ARG A 93 3.06 -28.98 -7.54
CA ARG A 93 2.13 -28.09 -6.85
C ARG A 93 2.72 -26.71 -6.55
N PHE A 94 3.66 -26.24 -7.37
CA PHE A 94 4.33 -24.95 -7.19
C PHE A 94 4.14 -24.04 -8.41
N LYS A 95 3.68 -22.81 -8.17
CA LYS A 95 3.50 -21.77 -9.19
C LYS A 95 4.37 -20.56 -8.87
N VAL A 96 4.96 -19.97 -9.91
CA VAL A 96 5.86 -18.82 -9.79
C VAL A 96 5.16 -17.55 -10.25
N VAL A 97 5.35 -16.46 -9.51
CA VAL A 97 4.92 -15.10 -9.88
C VAL A 97 6.13 -14.17 -9.90
N LYS A 98 6.06 -13.07 -10.65
CA LYS A 98 7.19 -12.15 -10.78
C LYS A 98 7.32 -11.27 -9.55
N ARG A 99 8.56 -11.02 -9.12
CA ARG A 99 8.87 -10.03 -8.09
C ARG A 99 8.44 -8.61 -8.52
N THR A 100 7.88 -7.85 -7.59
CA THR A 100 7.54 -6.45 -7.82
C THR A 100 8.82 -5.61 -7.98
N PRO A 101 8.99 -4.87 -9.10
CA PRO A 101 10.18 -4.07 -9.33
C PRO A 101 10.21 -2.80 -8.46
N GLY A 102 11.43 -2.36 -8.13
CA GLY A 102 11.66 -1.06 -7.50
C GLY A 102 11.44 -0.97 -6.00
N ILE A 103 11.05 -2.08 -5.32
CA ILE A 103 10.86 -2.08 -3.87
C ILE A 103 11.42 -3.36 -3.23
N SER A 104 12.14 -3.20 -2.12
CA SER A 104 12.58 -4.32 -1.29
C SER A 104 12.82 -3.88 0.16
N THR A 105 12.81 -4.83 1.10
CA THR A 105 13.16 -4.53 2.49
C THR A 105 14.58 -3.97 2.62
N THR A 106 15.53 -4.46 1.81
CA THR A 106 16.91 -3.95 1.83
C THR A 106 16.98 -2.51 1.34
N ASP A 107 16.23 -2.17 0.29
CA ASP A 107 16.12 -0.79 -0.21
C ASP A 107 15.52 0.14 0.84
N LEU A 108 14.36 -0.22 1.43
CA LEU A 108 13.72 0.59 2.48
C LEU A 108 14.64 0.82 3.69
N VAL A 109 15.32 -0.22 4.18
CA VAL A 109 16.28 -0.07 5.28
C VAL A 109 17.48 0.78 4.84
N GLY A 110 17.94 0.65 3.59
CA GLY A 110 18.95 1.53 3.01
C GLY A 110 18.54 3.00 3.05
N ARG A 111 17.30 3.33 2.66
CA ARG A 111 16.76 4.69 2.75
C ARG A 111 16.76 5.20 4.19
N MET A 112 16.40 4.35 5.17
CA MET A 112 16.41 4.69 6.60
C MET A 112 17.82 4.96 7.14
N LEU A 113 18.80 4.16 6.73
CA LEU A 113 20.19 4.26 7.22
C LEU A 113 20.98 5.39 6.56
N LEU A 114 20.76 5.62 5.26
CA LEU A 114 21.49 6.63 4.48
C LEU A 114 20.83 8.01 4.55
N CYS A 115 19.60 8.10 5.05
CA CYS A 115 18.83 9.33 5.15
C CYS A 115 18.73 10.11 3.82
N THR A 116 18.63 9.40 2.69
CA THR A 116 18.52 10.03 1.36
C THR A 116 17.08 10.42 1.04
N LYS A 117 16.91 11.42 0.17
CA LYS A 117 15.61 11.87 -0.38
C LYS A 117 15.49 11.65 -1.88
N GLY A 118 16.43 10.90 -2.48
CA GLY A 118 16.50 10.70 -3.92
C GLY A 118 15.32 9.93 -4.51
N HIS A 119 14.59 9.19 -3.67
CA HIS A 119 13.40 8.42 -4.04
C HIS A 119 12.12 9.26 -4.09
N PHE A 120 12.13 10.50 -3.61
CA PHE A 120 10.94 11.35 -3.57
C PHE A 120 10.43 11.64 -4.97
N ILE A 121 9.12 11.60 -5.13
CA ILE A 121 8.42 12.00 -6.35
C ILE A 121 7.82 13.38 -6.10
N ARG A 122 8.31 14.38 -6.83
CA ARG A 122 7.83 15.77 -6.71
C ARG A 122 6.45 15.96 -7.30
N ASP A 123 6.19 15.31 -8.43
CA ASP A 123 4.97 15.43 -9.21
C ASP A 123 4.68 14.04 -9.81
N LEU A 124 3.73 13.33 -9.21
CA LEU A 124 3.40 11.96 -9.60
C LEU A 124 2.81 11.95 -11.02
N ASP A 125 1.93 12.88 -11.34
CA ASP A 125 1.26 12.92 -12.65
C ASP A 125 2.26 13.14 -13.78
N LYS A 126 3.26 14.02 -13.59
CA LYS A 126 4.35 14.17 -14.57
C LYS A 126 5.21 12.92 -14.71
N VAL A 127 5.48 12.20 -13.63
CA VAL A 127 6.21 10.93 -13.70
C VAL A 127 5.41 9.89 -14.47
N LEU A 128 4.10 9.79 -14.23
CA LEU A 128 3.21 8.87 -14.93
C LEU A 128 3.06 9.23 -16.43
N ALA A 129 3.09 10.51 -16.77
CA ALA A 129 3.09 10.99 -18.16
C ALA A 129 4.45 10.81 -18.87
N GLY A 130 5.50 10.35 -18.19
CA GLY A 130 6.85 10.23 -18.73
C GLY A 130 7.61 11.55 -18.85
N GLU A 131 7.10 12.62 -18.23
CA GLU A 131 7.70 13.96 -18.21
C GLU A 131 8.68 14.13 -17.03
N GLY A 132 8.59 13.29 -16.00
CA GLY A 132 9.46 13.28 -14.83
C GLY A 132 10.38 12.04 -14.75
N GLY A 133 11.43 12.11 -13.93
CA GLY A 133 12.35 11.00 -13.68
C GLY A 133 13.69 11.08 -14.42
N HIS A 134 14.45 9.98 -14.40
CA HIS A 134 15.77 9.84 -15.04
C HIS A 134 15.69 8.91 -16.25
N GLY A 135 16.66 9.03 -17.17
CA GLY A 135 16.74 8.23 -18.39
C GLY A 135 16.29 8.97 -19.65
N SER A 136 16.23 8.25 -20.77
CA SER A 136 15.72 8.80 -22.03
C SER A 136 14.21 9.10 -21.95
N GLU A 137 13.68 9.87 -22.91
CA GLU A 137 12.23 10.12 -22.98
C GLU A 137 11.42 8.82 -23.10
N GLU A 138 11.91 7.87 -23.91
CA GLU A 138 11.28 6.56 -24.12
C GLU A 138 11.28 5.73 -22.83
N GLU A 139 12.39 5.74 -22.07
CA GLU A 139 12.50 5.05 -20.80
C GLU A 139 11.56 5.65 -19.75
N ARG A 140 11.44 6.97 -19.69
CA ARG A 140 10.52 7.68 -18.78
C ARG A 140 9.06 7.36 -19.10
N LYS A 141 8.68 7.39 -20.38
CA LYS A 141 7.32 7.02 -20.83
C LYS A 141 6.98 5.58 -20.44
N ARG A 142 7.87 4.62 -20.76
CA ARG A 142 7.69 3.22 -20.37
C ARG A 142 7.56 3.05 -18.85
N SER A 143 8.43 3.71 -18.07
CA SER A 143 8.35 3.66 -16.61
C SER A 143 7.04 4.25 -16.08
N GLY A 144 6.57 5.36 -16.66
CA GLY A 144 5.31 5.98 -16.30
C GLY A 144 4.11 5.07 -16.57
N GLU A 145 4.08 4.42 -17.74
CA GLU A 145 3.06 3.43 -18.11
C GLU A 145 3.06 2.22 -17.17
N GLU A 146 4.23 1.68 -16.83
CA GLU A 146 4.37 0.57 -15.87
C GLU A 146 3.93 0.96 -14.45
N MET A 147 4.19 2.20 -14.03
CA MET A 147 3.70 2.73 -12.76
C MET A 147 2.17 2.85 -12.77
N LEU A 148 1.59 3.43 -13.82
CA LEU A 148 0.14 3.56 -13.95
C LEU A 148 -0.55 2.19 -14.00
N GLN A 149 0.04 1.23 -14.70
CA GLN A 149 -0.46 -0.14 -14.73
C GLN A 149 -0.45 -0.79 -13.33
N ARG A 150 0.58 -0.53 -12.52
CA ARG A 150 0.62 -0.98 -11.12
C ARG A 150 -0.45 -0.32 -10.25
N ILE A 151 -0.75 0.97 -10.47
CA ILE A 151 -1.87 1.64 -9.80
C ILE A 151 -3.18 0.93 -10.15
N ARG A 152 -3.42 0.64 -11.43
CA ARG A 152 -4.61 -0.11 -11.89
C ARG A 152 -4.70 -1.51 -11.28
N ASP A 153 -3.57 -2.22 -11.24
CA ASP A 153 -3.49 -3.54 -10.64
C ASP A 153 -3.83 -3.51 -9.15
N TYR A 154 -3.29 -2.55 -8.39
CA TYR A 154 -3.58 -2.40 -6.95
C TYR A 154 -4.98 -1.86 -6.67
N ALA A 155 -5.56 -1.12 -7.60
CA ALA A 155 -6.93 -0.65 -7.58
C ALA A 155 -7.96 -1.72 -7.97
N SER A 156 -7.54 -2.96 -8.26
CA SER A 156 -8.47 -4.07 -8.50
C SER A 156 -9.27 -4.44 -7.25
N ASP A 157 -10.38 -5.14 -7.47
CA ASP A 157 -11.22 -5.69 -6.41
C ASP A 157 -10.54 -6.89 -5.71
N GLU A 158 -11.25 -7.51 -4.77
CA GLU A 158 -10.78 -8.65 -3.99
C GLU A 158 -10.45 -9.89 -4.83
N THR A 159 -10.98 -10.00 -6.05
CA THR A 159 -10.62 -11.06 -7.02
C THR A 159 -9.32 -10.76 -7.74
N GLY A 160 -8.94 -9.48 -7.80
CA GLY A 160 -7.80 -9.01 -8.57
C GLY A 160 -8.06 -8.88 -10.07
N HIS A 161 -9.24 -9.26 -10.56
CA HIS A 161 -9.56 -9.30 -11.99
C HIS A 161 -10.42 -8.13 -12.47
N HIS A 162 -11.21 -7.53 -11.58
CA HIS A 162 -12.13 -6.45 -11.94
C HIS A 162 -11.73 -5.13 -11.28
N PRO A 163 -12.20 -3.98 -11.81
CA PRO A 163 -12.03 -2.70 -11.16
C PRO A 163 -12.60 -2.72 -9.73
N GLY A 164 -11.81 -2.24 -8.77
CA GLY A 164 -12.20 -2.15 -7.36
C GLY A 164 -12.25 -0.70 -6.92
N SER A 165 -11.12 -0.18 -6.46
CA SER A 165 -11.02 1.18 -5.93
C SER A 165 -10.84 2.23 -7.03
N GLU A 166 -11.50 3.37 -6.90
CA GLU A 166 -11.19 4.51 -7.75
C GLU A 166 -9.90 5.20 -7.32
N VAL A 167 -9.16 5.76 -8.28
CA VAL A 167 -7.95 6.53 -8.00
C VAL A 167 -8.05 7.90 -8.64
N TRP A 168 -7.80 8.93 -7.84
CA TRP A 168 -7.84 10.33 -8.23
C TRP A 168 -6.51 11.00 -7.89
N SER A 169 -6.18 12.07 -8.60
CA SER A 169 -5.10 13.00 -8.23
C SER A 169 -5.69 14.37 -7.93
N TRP A 170 -5.20 15.03 -6.88
CA TRP A 170 -5.55 16.41 -6.56
C TRP A 170 -4.45 17.39 -6.97
N HIS A 171 -4.84 18.35 -7.80
CA HIS A 171 -3.97 19.38 -8.36
C HIS A 171 -4.26 20.72 -7.71
N ALA A 172 -3.27 21.28 -7.02
CA ALA A 172 -3.31 22.63 -6.50
C ALA A 172 -1.88 23.18 -6.33
N SER A 173 -1.78 24.48 -6.04
CA SER A 173 -0.49 25.10 -5.75
C SER A 173 0.15 24.47 -4.50
N ARG A 174 1.49 24.54 -4.41
CA ARG A 174 2.23 24.05 -3.24
C ARG A 174 1.75 24.73 -1.96
N GLU A 175 1.46 26.03 -2.00
CA GLU A 175 0.96 26.79 -0.87
C GLU A 175 -0.43 26.30 -0.42
N ALA A 176 -1.26 25.81 -1.35
CA ALA A 176 -2.54 25.20 -1.01
C ALA A 176 -2.37 23.82 -0.35
N LYS A 177 -1.39 23.03 -0.82
CA LYS A 177 -1.04 21.71 -0.27
C LYS A 177 -0.42 21.78 1.13
N GLU A 178 0.45 22.77 1.38
CA GLU A 178 1.17 22.99 2.65
C GLU A 178 0.43 23.93 3.62
N ARG A 179 -0.77 24.39 3.26
CA ARG A 179 -1.45 25.51 3.92
C ARG A 179 -1.67 25.26 5.41
N ARG A 180 -1.43 26.30 6.21
CA ARG A 180 -1.87 26.39 7.61
C ARG A 180 -3.28 27.00 7.67
N PRO A 181 -4.19 26.54 8.55
CA PRO A 181 -5.46 27.20 8.82
C PRO A 181 -5.24 28.67 9.18
N SER A 182 -6.04 29.56 8.60
CA SER A 182 -6.04 30.97 9.00
C SER A 182 -6.65 31.10 10.41
N HIS A 183 -5.92 31.70 11.36
CA HIS A 183 -6.51 32.09 12.64
C HIS A 183 -7.59 33.17 12.41
N PRO A 184 -8.74 33.11 13.10
CA PRO A 184 -9.56 34.32 13.25
C PRO A 184 -8.73 35.37 14.02
N PRO A 185 -8.84 36.66 13.69
CA PRO A 185 -8.16 37.69 14.47
C PRO A 185 -8.64 37.61 15.93
N PRO A 186 -7.75 37.81 16.92
CA PRO A 186 -8.14 37.79 18.31
C PRO A 186 -9.25 38.83 18.54
N ALA A 187 -10.34 38.39 19.17
CA ALA A 187 -11.45 39.27 19.55
C ALA A 187 -10.92 40.37 20.49
N GLY A 188 -11.05 41.62 20.04
CA GLY A 188 -11.03 42.86 20.83
C GLY A 188 -10.18 42.86 22.10
N GLY A 189 -8.89 43.20 21.98
CA GLY A 189 -8.08 43.68 23.09
C GLY A 189 -7.66 45.13 22.84
N SER A 190 -8.30 46.07 23.53
CA SER A 190 -7.90 47.48 23.53
C SER A 190 -6.52 47.65 24.16
N ALA A 191 -5.49 47.87 23.34
CA ALA A 191 -4.16 48.28 23.79
C ALA A 191 -3.98 49.81 23.66
N PRO A 192 -3.22 50.45 24.58
CA PRO A 192 -3.23 51.89 24.73
C PRO A 192 -2.46 52.60 23.61
N LYS A 193 -2.95 53.80 23.26
CA LYS A 193 -2.30 54.71 22.33
C LYS A 193 -0.93 55.12 22.88
N ASN A 194 0.13 54.84 22.13
CA ASN A 194 1.36 55.61 22.25
C ASN A 194 1.84 56.02 20.87
N GLU A 195 1.85 57.34 20.64
CA GLU A 195 2.29 57.97 19.41
C GLU A 195 3.80 57.82 19.25
N ARG A 196 4.23 57.33 18.08
CA ARG A 196 5.46 57.79 17.44
C ARG A 196 5.35 57.58 15.93
N ARG A 197 5.12 58.69 15.23
CA ARG A 197 5.19 58.81 13.78
C ARG A 197 6.59 58.45 13.29
N ARG A 198 6.71 57.43 12.44
CA ARG A 198 7.71 57.37 11.37
C ARG A 198 7.04 56.86 10.10
N SER A 199 7.02 57.72 9.08
CA SER A 199 6.54 57.39 7.75
C SER A 199 7.50 56.41 7.09
N SER A 200 6.98 55.24 6.74
CA SER A 200 7.49 54.49 5.58
C SER A 200 6.28 53.94 4.84
N ARG A 201 6.09 54.44 3.62
CA ARG A 201 5.18 53.86 2.64
C ARG A 201 5.81 52.54 2.21
N SER A 202 5.20 51.43 2.59
CA SER A 202 5.42 50.11 1.98
C SER A 202 4.05 49.43 1.87
N HIS A 203 3.72 49.01 0.66
CA HIS A 203 2.41 48.56 0.22
C HIS A 203 1.91 47.37 1.05
N ARG A 204 0.82 47.56 1.81
CA ARG A 204 0.03 46.44 2.32
C ARG A 204 -0.80 45.89 1.15
N ASN A 205 -0.30 44.85 0.50
CA ASN A 205 -1.14 43.97 -0.31
C ASN A 205 -2.09 43.22 0.64
N HIS A 206 -3.29 43.75 0.82
CA HIS A 206 -4.42 42.99 1.31
C HIS A 206 -4.89 42.06 0.18
N HIS A 207 -4.17 40.96 -0.04
CA HIS A 207 -4.75 39.81 -0.72
C HIS A 207 -5.50 38.98 0.32
N SER A 208 -6.81 39.17 0.40
CA SER A 208 -7.70 38.11 0.88
C SER A 208 -7.55 36.94 -0.10
N SER A 209 -6.65 36.00 0.18
CA SER A 209 -6.46 34.82 -0.65
C SER A 209 -7.73 33.95 -0.55
N ARG A 210 -8.57 33.98 -1.59
CA ARG A 210 -9.65 33.00 -1.75
C ARG A 210 -9.05 31.60 -1.62
N GLU A 211 -9.66 30.75 -0.81
CA GLU A 211 -9.22 29.36 -0.66
C GLU A 211 -9.33 28.66 -2.01
N GLN A 212 -8.21 28.22 -2.59
CA GLN A 212 -8.24 27.44 -3.83
C GLN A 212 -8.78 26.04 -3.53
N ALA A 213 -9.82 25.64 -4.26
CA ALA A 213 -10.38 24.28 -4.18
C ALA A 213 -9.46 23.21 -4.79
N GLY A 214 -8.56 23.62 -5.69
CA GLY A 214 -7.81 22.71 -6.56
C GLY A 214 -8.71 22.05 -7.60
N GLU A 215 -8.15 21.10 -8.34
CA GLU A 215 -8.84 20.29 -9.35
C GLU A 215 -8.58 18.80 -9.07
N LEU A 216 -9.61 17.97 -9.18
CA LEU A 216 -9.48 16.52 -9.10
C LEU A 216 -9.53 15.92 -10.50
N THR A 217 -8.58 15.05 -10.80
CA THR A 217 -8.57 14.27 -12.04
C THR A 217 -8.64 12.80 -11.71
N LYS A 218 -9.57 12.08 -12.35
CA LYS A 218 -9.67 10.62 -12.22
C LYS A 218 -8.55 9.97 -13.00
N MET A 219 -7.75 9.14 -12.34
CA MET A 219 -6.62 8.40 -12.93
C MET A 219 -7.01 6.98 -13.29
N VAL A 220 -7.80 6.33 -12.44
CA VAL A 220 -8.25 4.94 -12.61
C VAL A 220 -9.73 4.84 -12.23
N ASP A 221 -10.51 4.25 -13.13
CA ASP A 221 -11.90 3.89 -12.88
C ASP A 221 -12.01 2.73 -11.88
N GLY A 222 -13.06 2.77 -11.06
CA GLY A 222 -13.35 1.79 -10.02
C GLY A 222 -14.85 1.71 -9.78
N LYS A 223 -15.24 1.05 -8.69
CA LYS A 223 -16.64 0.96 -8.23
C LYS A 223 -16.98 2.28 -7.53
N PRO A 224 -17.88 3.14 -8.06
CA PRO A 224 -18.30 4.36 -7.38
C PRO A 224 -19.17 4.03 -6.15
N PRO A 225 -19.39 4.99 -5.23
CA PRO A 225 -20.33 4.82 -4.14
C PRO A 225 -21.74 4.56 -4.69
N ARG A 226 -22.42 3.60 -4.05
CA ARG A 226 -23.82 3.29 -4.28
C ARG A 226 -24.72 4.29 -3.55
N LYS A 227 -25.98 4.35 -3.97
CA LYS A 227 -26.99 5.23 -3.40
C LYS A 227 -27.11 5.01 -1.89
N HIS A 228 -27.25 6.11 -1.15
CA HIS A 228 -27.33 6.12 0.32
C HIS A 228 -26.08 5.66 1.08
N GLN A 229 -24.99 5.25 0.41
CA GLN A 229 -23.73 5.03 1.11
C GLN A 229 -23.20 6.36 1.66
N ARG A 230 -22.74 6.33 2.90
CA ARG A 230 -22.08 7.46 3.54
C ARG A 230 -20.67 7.61 2.98
N ILE A 231 -20.37 8.78 2.43
CA ILE A 231 -19.02 9.12 1.96
C ILE A 231 -18.16 9.50 3.15
N ILE A 232 -17.06 8.78 3.35
CA ILE A 232 -16.14 8.96 4.47
C ILE A 232 -14.78 9.37 3.94
N TYR A 233 -14.15 10.36 4.58
CA TYR A 233 -12.81 10.81 4.22
C TYR A 233 -11.82 10.56 5.36
N VAL A 234 -10.66 10.05 5.03
CA VAL A 234 -9.48 9.97 5.90
C VAL A 234 -8.27 10.43 5.11
N ASP A 235 -7.25 10.95 5.78
CA ASP A 235 -5.99 11.29 5.13
C ASP A 235 -4.78 11.10 6.03
N GLY A 236 -3.62 11.17 5.41
CA GLY A 236 -2.36 11.07 6.12
C GLY A 236 -1.16 10.84 5.22
N GLY A 237 -0.01 10.68 5.88
CA GLY A 237 1.22 10.28 5.21
C GLY A 237 1.18 8.82 4.77
N PHE A 238 0.61 7.91 5.57
CA PHE A 238 0.61 6.46 5.30
C PHE A 238 2.00 5.87 4.99
N ASP A 239 3.04 6.49 5.54
CA ASP A 239 4.42 6.06 5.35
C ASP A 239 4.70 4.78 6.15
N LEU A 240 5.44 3.85 5.54
CA LEU A 240 5.63 2.49 6.06
C LEU A 240 4.31 1.88 6.57
N PHE A 241 3.29 1.86 5.70
CA PHE A 241 1.93 1.41 6.03
C PHE A 241 1.94 0.14 6.92
N SER A 242 1.28 0.22 8.07
CA SER A 242 1.53 -0.63 9.24
C SER A 242 0.24 -1.07 9.93
N SER A 243 0.35 -1.95 10.93
CA SER A 243 -0.76 -2.34 11.80
C SER A 243 -1.44 -1.15 12.47
N GLY A 244 -0.71 -0.05 12.74
CA GLY A 244 -1.29 1.18 13.26
C GLY A 244 -2.30 1.80 12.30
N HIS A 245 -1.93 1.96 11.03
CA HIS A 245 -2.82 2.48 9.99
C HIS A 245 -3.99 1.54 9.71
N ILE A 246 -3.72 0.23 9.68
CA ILE A 246 -4.73 -0.80 9.43
C ILE A 246 -5.79 -0.80 10.53
N GLU A 247 -5.38 -0.76 11.79
CA GLU A 247 -6.29 -0.76 12.93
C GLU A 247 -7.12 0.53 12.98
N PHE A 248 -6.53 1.67 12.63
CA PHE A 248 -7.28 2.92 12.45
C PHE A 248 -8.39 2.76 11.40
N LEU A 249 -8.06 2.29 10.18
CA LEU A 249 -9.04 2.10 9.10
C LEU A 249 -10.11 1.05 9.45
N ARG A 250 -9.73 0.01 10.18
CA ARG A 250 -10.66 -1.01 10.70
C ARG A 250 -11.65 -0.38 11.67
N ARG A 251 -11.19 0.47 12.60
CA ARG A 251 -12.06 1.17 13.55
C ARG A 251 -12.99 2.19 12.89
N VAL A 252 -12.52 2.92 11.88
CA VAL A 252 -13.39 3.78 11.05
C VAL A 252 -14.54 2.96 10.44
N SER A 253 -14.20 1.77 9.93
CA SER A 253 -15.21 0.85 9.39
C SER A 253 -16.18 0.39 10.48
N GLU A 254 -15.69 0.00 11.66
CA GLU A 254 -16.54 -0.42 12.79
C GLU A 254 -17.48 0.68 13.30
N ASP A 255 -17.03 1.94 13.35
CA ASP A 255 -17.84 3.07 13.78
C ASP A 255 -18.98 3.35 12.80
N GLU A 256 -18.69 3.33 11.48
CA GLU A 256 -19.72 3.51 10.45
C GLU A 256 -20.69 2.32 10.39
N GLU A 257 -20.22 1.11 10.62
CA GLU A 257 -21.05 -0.10 10.78
C GLU A 257 -21.98 0.01 12.00
N ALA A 258 -21.48 0.52 13.12
CA ALA A 258 -22.28 0.74 14.33
C ALA A 258 -23.34 1.83 14.12
N LEU A 259 -22.97 2.93 13.47
CA LEU A 259 -23.90 4.00 13.10
C LEU A 259 -24.98 3.49 12.14
N ALA A 260 -24.60 2.70 11.14
CA ALA A 260 -25.53 2.13 10.17
C ALA A 260 -26.59 1.23 10.84
N LYS A 261 -26.21 0.47 11.88
CA LYS A 261 -27.17 -0.29 12.70
C LYS A 261 -28.17 0.61 13.42
N GLN A 262 -27.76 1.78 13.90
CA GLN A 262 -28.65 2.76 14.53
C GLN A 262 -29.57 3.45 13.52
N LEU A 263 -29.18 3.47 12.24
CA LEU A 263 -29.93 4.06 11.13
C LEU A 263 -30.75 3.01 10.35
N ASP A 264 -31.05 1.86 10.98
CA ASP A 264 -31.84 0.77 10.40
C ASP A 264 -31.32 0.21 9.06
N TRP A 265 -30.02 0.39 8.78
CA TRP A 265 -29.39 -0.06 7.52
C TRP A 265 -29.48 -1.57 7.31
N TYR A 266 -29.48 -2.34 8.40
CA TYR A 266 -29.44 -3.81 8.39
C TYR A 266 -30.80 -4.48 8.57
N THR A 267 -31.89 -3.72 8.50
CA THR A 267 -33.24 -4.30 8.44
C THR A 267 -33.43 -5.11 7.15
N ASP A 268 -34.26 -6.16 7.21
CA ASP A 268 -34.55 -6.99 6.04
C ASP A 268 -35.17 -6.15 4.92
N GLU A 269 -36.00 -5.16 5.25
CA GLU A 269 -36.59 -4.23 4.29
C GLU A 269 -35.52 -3.33 3.64
N ALA A 270 -34.58 -2.78 4.41
CA ALA A 270 -33.50 -1.96 3.84
C ALA A 270 -32.58 -2.78 2.95
N ARG A 271 -32.26 -4.01 3.36
CA ARG A 271 -31.47 -4.95 2.57
C ARG A 271 -32.16 -5.32 1.26
N GLN A 272 -33.44 -5.68 1.32
CA GLN A 272 -34.22 -6.04 0.14
C GLN A 272 -34.30 -4.87 -0.84
N ARG A 273 -34.52 -3.64 -0.35
CA ARG A 273 -34.47 -2.42 -1.19
C ARG A 273 -33.13 -2.26 -1.90
N ARG A 274 -32.00 -2.49 -1.22
CA ARG A 274 -30.67 -2.39 -1.85
C ARG A 274 -30.48 -3.44 -2.95
N ILE A 275 -30.88 -4.69 -2.69
CA ILE A 275 -30.81 -5.77 -3.68
C ILE A 275 -31.71 -5.46 -4.90
N GLU A 276 -32.91 -4.94 -4.68
CA GLU A 276 -33.83 -4.55 -5.76
C GLU A 276 -33.31 -3.37 -6.59
N GLU A 277 -32.74 -2.35 -5.94
CA GLU A 277 -32.24 -1.15 -6.63
C GLU A 277 -30.88 -1.35 -7.30
N ALA A 278 -29.98 -2.16 -6.72
CA ALA A 278 -28.58 -2.29 -7.15
C ALA A 278 -28.19 -3.68 -7.67
N GLY A 279 -29.07 -4.69 -7.55
CA GLY A 279 -28.83 -6.08 -7.94
C GLY A 279 -28.06 -6.90 -6.91
N GLU A 280 -27.48 -6.25 -5.90
CA GLU A 280 -26.70 -6.87 -4.82
C GLU A 280 -26.80 -6.02 -3.55
N ASP A 281 -26.50 -6.61 -2.40
CA ASP A 281 -26.34 -5.88 -1.14
C ASP A 281 -24.95 -5.20 -1.08
N TYR A 282 -24.82 -4.12 -0.32
CA TYR A 282 -23.58 -3.35 -0.23
C TYR A 282 -23.41 -2.67 1.14
N PRO A 283 -22.16 -2.40 1.58
CA PRO A 283 -21.89 -1.82 2.90
C PRO A 283 -22.41 -0.39 3.04
N PRO A 284 -22.59 0.13 4.25
CA PRO A 284 -23.20 1.44 4.50
C PRO A 284 -22.33 2.65 4.16
N TYR A 285 -21.05 2.43 3.88
CA TYR A 285 -20.09 3.50 3.73
C TYR A 285 -19.18 3.30 2.51
N TYR A 286 -18.58 4.39 2.05
CA TYR A 286 -17.58 4.45 1.00
C TYR A 286 -16.42 5.33 1.47
N LEU A 287 -15.28 4.69 1.75
CA LEU A 287 -14.11 5.33 2.36
C LEU A 287 -13.10 5.79 1.31
N ILE A 288 -12.84 7.09 1.29
CA ILE A 288 -11.86 7.77 0.46
C ILE A 288 -10.62 8.09 1.31
N ALA A 289 -9.46 7.59 0.91
CA ALA A 289 -8.18 7.84 1.58
C ALA A 289 -7.32 8.85 0.81
N GLY A 290 -7.01 9.99 1.42
CA GLY A 290 -6.10 11.01 0.90
C GLY A 290 -4.64 10.76 1.29
N VAL A 291 -3.74 10.70 0.31
CA VAL A 291 -2.29 10.50 0.54
C VAL A 291 -1.55 11.80 0.26
N HIS A 292 -0.89 12.35 1.28
CA HIS A 292 -0.13 13.60 1.13
C HIS A 292 1.12 13.43 0.27
N ASP A 293 1.57 14.52 -0.36
CA ASP A 293 2.82 14.57 -1.14
C ASP A 293 4.08 14.31 -0.32
N ASP A 294 5.13 13.82 -1.00
CA ASP A 294 6.43 13.55 -0.36
C ASP A 294 7.03 14.82 0.24
N GLU A 295 7.01 15.93 -0.50
CA GLU A 295 7.55 17.22 -0.02
C GLU A 295 6.72 17.78 1.14
N VAL A 296 5.40 17.58 1.14
CA VAL A 296 4.51 17.99 2.24
C VAL A 296 4.86 17.21 3.50
N ILE A 297 4.97 15.88 3.40
CA ILE A 297 5.37 15.06 4.54
C ILE A 297 6.78 15.43 5.02
N ASN A 298 7.71 15.68 4.11
CA ASN A 298 9.07 16.07 4.48
C ASN A 298 9.14 17.45 5.15
N HIS A 299 8.34 18.42 4.71
CA HIS A 299 8.23 19.73 5.35
C HIS A 299 7.87 19.59 6.83
N TRP A 300 6.98 18.65 7.14
CA TRP A 300 6.42 18.44 8.46
C TRP A 300 7.25 17.49 9.34
N LYS A 301 7.75 16.37 8.80
CA LYS A 301 8.50 15.35 9.54
C LYS A 301 10.02 15.54 9.49
N GLY A 302 10.51 16.26 8.48
CA GLY A 302 11.94 16.49 8.26
C GLY A 302 12.72 15.22 7.89
N ILE A 303 14.04 15.30 8.06
CA ILE A 303 15.01 14.23 7.75
C ILE A 303 14.72 13.70 6.34
N ASN A 304 14.61 12.38 6.19
CA ASN A 304 14.36 11.65 4.95
C ASN A 304 12.93 11.10 4.87
N TYR A 305 12.02 11.56 5.74
CA TYR A 305 10.62 11.14 5.66
C TYR A 305 9.90 11.84 4.50
N PRO A 306 9.03 11.16 3.76
CA PRO A 306 8.62 9.77 3.98
C PRO A 306 9.66 8.76 3.46
N ILE A 307 9.77 7.61 4.12
CA ILE A 307 10.67 6.53 3.70
C ILE A 307 10.20 5.90 2.39
N MET A 308 8.88 5.74 2.25
CA MET A 308 8.24 5.38 0.98
C MET A 308 7.78 6.63 0.24
N ASN A 309 8.00 6.70 -1.07
CA ASN A 309 7.49 7.82 -1.87
C ASN A 309 5.96 7.73 -2.06
N ILE A 310 5.35 8.77 -2.61
CA ILE A 310 3.90 8.87 -2.74
C ILE A 310 3.29 7.69 -3.52
N PHE A 311 3.96 7.26 -4.60
CA PHE A 311 3.53 6.12 -5.39
C PHE A 311 3.49 4.84 -4.55
N GLU A 312 4.58 4.52 -3.85
CA GLU A 312 4.66 3.35 -2.97
C GLU A 312 3.63 3.39 -1.83
N ARG A 313 3.44 4.57 -1.21
CA ARG A 313 2.45 4.77 -0.15
C ARG A 313 1.02 4.57 -0.66
N GLY A 314 0.70 5.11 -1.84
CA GLY A 314 -0.61 4.91 -2.47
C GLY A 314 -0.90 3.44 -2.78
N LEU A 315 0.08 2.69 -3.30
CA LEU A 315 -0.08 1.25 -3.49
C LEU A 315 -0.34 0.51 -2.17
N CYS A 316 0.39 0.87 -1.10
CA CYS A 316 0.16 0.29 0.24
C CYS A 316 -1.22 0.60 0.82
N VAL A 317 -1.79 1.77 0.52
CA VAL A 317 -3.15 2.13 0.93
C VAL A 317 -4.19 1.39 0.08
N LEU A 318 -4.01 1.32 -1.24
CA LEU A 318 -4.93 0.64 -2.17
C LEU A 318 -5.10 -0.85 -1.87
N GLN A 319 -4.04 -1.54 -1.46
CA GLN A 319 -4.16 -2.97 -1.10
C GLN A 319 -5.04 -3.22 0.14
N CYS A 320 -5.33 -2.19 0.95
CA CYS A 320 -6.14 -2.32 2.15
C CYS A 320 -7.61 -2.50 1.78
N LYS A 321 -8.27 -3.52 2.35
CA LYS A 321 -9.67 -3.87 2.05
C LYS A 321 -10.70 -2.84 2.56
N TYR A 322 -10.32 -1.99 3.50
CA TYR A 322 -11.20 -0.95 4.05
C TYR A 322 -11.27 0.30 3.16
N VAL A 323 -10.39 0.42 2.16
CA VAL A 323 -10.27 1.61 1.30
C VAL A 323 -11.05 1.40 0.00
N HIS A 324 -11.96 2.32 -0.30
CA HIS A 324 -12.82 2.26 -1.49
C HIS A 324 -12.32 3.19 -2.60
N ALA A 325 -11.71 4.33 -2.26
CA ALA A 325 -11.02 5.20 -3.22
C ALA A 325 -9.75 5.79 -2.63
N LEU A 326 -8.82 6.17 -3.50
CA LEU A 326 -7.58 6.86 -3.16
C LEU A 326 -7.53 8.24 -3.84
N ILE A 327 -7.10 9.26 -3.10
CA ILE A 327 -6.73 10.56 -3.65
C ILE A 327 -5.23 10.78 -3.43
N PHE A 328 -4.46 10.78 -4.52
CA PHE A 328 -3.08 11.21 -4.50
C PHE A 328 -2.98 12.73 -4.33
N SER A 329 -1.86 13.15 -3.72
CA SER A 329 -1.51 14.55 -3.53
C SER A 329 -2.54 15.35 -2.69
N ALA A 330 -3.26 14.67 -1.81
CA ALA A 330 -4.23 15.31 -0.91
C ALA A 330 -3.54 16.38 -0.03
N PRO A 331 -4.16 17.56 0.19
CA PRO A 331 -3.58 18.61 1.00
C PRO A 331 -3.38 18.17 2.46
N PHE A 332 -2.42 18.77 3.16
CA PHE A 332 -2.20 18.47 4.58
C PHE A 332 -3.34 18.95 5.48
N THR A 333 -3.95 20.08 5.12
CA THR A 333 -5.10 20.67 5.81
C THR A 333 -6.31 20.52 4.89
N PRO A 334 -7.29 19.64 5.22
CA PRO A 334 -8.51 19.49 4.42
C PRO A 334 -9.43 20.71 4.58
N THR A 335 -9.18 21.75 3.80
CA THR A 335 -9.97 23.00 3.80
C THR A 335 -11.42 22.78 3.38
N LYS A 336 -12.33 23.74 3.66
CA LYS A 336 -13.73 23.68 3.23
C LYS A 336 -13.85 23.55 1.71
N SER A 337 -13.04 24.31 0.96
CA SER A 337 -13.01 24.24 -0.50
C SER A 337 -12.56 22.87 -1.02
N PHE A 338 -11.55 22.26 -0.39
CA PHE A 338 -11.11 20.91 -0.74
C PHE A 338 -12.19 19.86 -0.43
N LEU A 339 -12.76 19.88 0.78
CA LEU A 339 -13.79 18.94 1.19
C LEU A 339 -15.04 19.03 0.31
N ALA A 340 -15.43 20.24 -0.09
CA ALA A 340 -16.54 20.45 -1.03
C ALA A 340 -16.24 19.98 -2.46
N ALA A 341 -14.96 19.92 -2.84
CA ALA A 341 -14.50 19.49 -4.16
C ALA A 341 -14.21 17.98 -4.25
N LEU A 342 -14.38 17.20 -3.16
CA LEU A 342 -14.22 15.74 -3.21
C LEU A 342 -15.14 15.11 -4.28
N PRO A 343 -14.77 13.93 -4.85
CA PRO A 343 -15.41 13.40 -6.05
C PRO A 343 -16.94 13.23 -5.98
N TYR A 344 -17.47 13.05 -4.77
CA TYR A 344 -18.88 12.79 -4.49
C TYR A 344 -19.52 13.90 -3.65
N GLY A 345 -18.93 15.09 -3.67
CA GLY A 345 -19.31 16.22 -2.83
C GLY A 345 -18.75 16.11 -1.41
N PRO A 346 -19.23 16.98 -0.50
CA PRO A 346 -18.79 16.99 0.90
C PRO A 346 -18.96 15.62 1.57
N PRO A 347 -17.95 15.14 2.32
CA PRO A 347 -18.04 13.87 3.00
C PRO A 347 -18.99 13.99 4.19
N HIS A 348 -19.61 12.87 4.56
CA HIS A 348 -20.48 12.78 5.73
C HIS A 348 -19.68 12.77 7.04
N ALA A 349 -18.42 12.33 6.99
CA ALA A 349 -17.49 12.35 8.10
C ALA A 349 -16.04 12.42 7.61
N VAL A 350 -15.20 13.10 8.39
CA VAL A 350 -13.75 13.13 8.28
C VAL A 350 -13.19 12.45 9.52
N TYR A 351 -12.61 11.27 9.36
CA TYR A 351 -12.01 10.53 10.47
C TYR A 351 -10.51 10.78 10.57
N HIS A 352 -10.02 10.93 11.80
CA HIS A 352 -8.59 10.93 12.08
C HIS A 352 -8.30 10.31 13.45
N GLY A 353 -7.10 9.78 13.64
CA GLY A 353 -6.64 9.31 14.95
C GLY A 353 -6.21 10.46 15.86
N PRO A 354 -5.77 10.18 17.10
CA PRO A 354 -5.28 11.22 18.00
C PRO A 354 -4.03 11.88 17.38
N THR A 355 -4.07 13.19 17.14
CA THR A 355 -2.97 13.97 16.56
C THR A 355 -1.84 14.18 17.57
N ALA A 356 -1.20 13.09 18.01
CA ALA A 356 -0.13 13.14 19.02
C ALA A 356 1.28 13.19 18.40
N PHE A 357 1.44 12.83 17.13
CA PHE A 357 2.76 12.63 16.52
C PHE A 357 3.49 13.94 16.17
N MET A 358 2.77 15.05 16.03
CA MET A 358 3.37 16.36 15.77
C MET A 358 2.63 17.41 16.58
N PRO A 359 3.30 18.15 17.49
CA PRO A 359 2.73 19.33 18.11
C PRO A 359 2.67 20.43 17.05
N LEU A 360 1.70 20.34 16.15
CA LEU A 360 1.37 21.44 15.26
C LEU A 360 0.92 22.61 16.13
N THR A 361 1.34 23.82 15.77
CA THR A 361 0.87 25.04 16.44
C THR A 361 -0.59 25.37 16.10
N TYR A 362 -1.27 24.50 15.37
CA TYR A 362 -2.62 24.66 14.86
C TYR A 362 -3.27 23.29 14.61
N ASP A 363 -4.60 23.28 14.49
CA ASP A 363 -5.37 22.08 14.19
C ASP A 363 -5.70 21.99 12.68
N PRO A 364 -5.12 21.03 11.93
CA PRO A 364 -5.37 20.89 10.49
C PRO A 364 -6.83 20.53 10.17
N TYR A 365 -7.59 20.00 11.13
CA TYR A 365 -8.98 19.58 10.94
C TYR A 365 -10.00 20.63 11.37
N THR A 366 -9.58 21.88 11.57
CA THR A 366 -10.48 22.99 11.95
C THR A 366 -11.70 23.08 11.03
N ALA A 367 -11.53 22.96 9.71
CA ALA A 367 -12.63 23.01 8.75
C ALA A 367 -13.65 21.88 8.94
N ALA A 368 -13.20 20.65 9.17
CA ALA A 368 -14.08 19.51 9.44
C ALA A 368 -14.82 19.65 10.79
N LYS A 369 -14.15 20.18 11.81
CA LYS A 369 -14.75 20.46 13.13
C LYS A 369 -15.81 21.56 13.05
N GLU A 370 -15.53 22.65 12.33
CA GLU A 370 -16.50 23.72 12.10
C GLU A 370 -17.74 23.25 11.31
N LEU A 371 -17.57 22.27 10.43
CA LEU A 371 -18.66 21.63 9.69
C LEU A 371 -19.41 20.58 10.51
N GLY A 372 -18.94 20.22 11.71
CA GLY A 372 -19.56 19.19 12.55
C GLY A 372 -19.39 17.76 12.02
N ILE A 373 -18.43 17.52 11.12
CA ILE A 373 -18.21 16.23 10.46
C ILE A 373 -16.90 15.55 10.90
N PHE A 374 -16.13 16.16 11.80
CA PHE A 374 -14.90 15.54 12.32
C PHE A 374 -15.21 14.46 13.35
N VAL A 375 -14.63 13.27 13.17
CA VAL A 375 -14.74 12.15 14.10
C VAL A 375 -13.34 11.68 14.48
N GLU A 376 -13.05 11.61 15.78
CA GLU A 376 -11.76 11.13 16.27
C GLU A 376 -11.85 9.65 16.64
N ILE A 377 -11.00 8.82 16.04
CA ILE A 377 -10.81 7.43 16.48
C ILE A 377 -9.95 7.43 17.74
N PRO A 378 -10.42 6.86 18.86
CA PRO A 378 -9.61 6.75 20.07
C PRO A 378 -8.34 5.92 19.87
N SER A 379 -7.37 6.10 20.78
CA SER A 379 -6.17 5.27 20.80
C SER A 379 -6.51 3.77 20.84
N HIS A 380 -5.69 2.98 20.18
CA HIS A 380 -5.89 1.55 19.95
C HIS A 380 -4.59 0.76 20.16
N GLU A 381 -4.69 -0.58 20.19
CA GLU A 381 -3.57 -1.49 20.51
C GLU A 381 -2.30 -1.17 19.68
N TYR A 382 -2.48 -0.91 18.38
CA TYR A 382 -1.38 -0.60 17.46
C TYR A 382 -1.09 0.90 17.25
N ALA A 383 -1.67 1.82 18.03
CA ALA A 383 -1.53 3.27 17.78
C ALA A 383 -0.07 3.75 17.88
N HIS A 384 0.77 3.04 18.62
CA HIS A 384 2.21 3.28 18.74
C HIS A 384 3.01 2.83 17.49
N VAL A 385 2.45 1.95 16.64
CA VAL A 385 3.15 1.34 15.50
C VAL A 385 3.08 2.25 14.26
N ASN A 386 3.86 3.33 14.29
CA ASN A 386 4.01 4.29 13.20
C ASN A 386 5.38 4.18 12.52
N ALA A 387 5.60 4.97 11.45
CA ALA A 387 6.86 4.96 10.71
C ALA A 387 8.09 5.24 11.60
N GLY A 388 7.98 6.13 12.59
CA GLY A 388 9.07 6.44 13.52
C GLY A 388 9.44 5.26 14.40
N GLU A 389 8.44 4.60 14.98
CA GLU A 389 8.64 3.38 15.79
C GLU A 389 9.23 2.24 14.94
N ILE A 390 8.76 2.03 13.71
CA ILE A 390 9.30 1.00 12.82
C ILE A 390 10.78 1.29 12.50
N VAL A 391 11.11 2.54 12.18
CA VAL A 391 12.50 2.97 11.96
C VAL A 391 13.33 2.73 13.22
N GLU A 392 12.82 3.08 14.40
CA GLU A 392 13.52 2.84 15.67
C GLU A 392 13.75 1.35 15.94
N ARG A 393 12.75 0.49 15.73
CA ARG A 393 12.90 -0.98 15.84
C ARG A 393 13.98 -1.52 14.90
N ILE A 394 14.02 -1.02 13.67
CA ILE A 394 15.04 -1.41 12.68
C ILE A 394 16.44 -0.95 13.12
N LEU A 395 16.56 0.30 13.59
CA LEU A 395 17.84 0.88 14.02
C LEU A 395 18.36 0.26 15.33
N LYS A 396 17.49 -0.11 16.27
CA LYS A 396 17.87 -0.89 17.47
C LYS A 396 18.48 -2.25 17.07
N GLY A 397 18.00 -2.83 15.99
CA GLY A 397 18.54 -4.05 15.38
C GLY A 397 19.72 -3.85 14.43
N ARG A 398 20.32 -2.65 14.35
CA ARG A 398 21.29 -2.28 13.29
C ARG A 398 22.50 -3.22 13.21
N THR A 399 23.12 -3.56 14.34
CA THR A 399 24.27 -4.49 14.36
C THR A 399 23.89 -5.87 13.82
N MET A 400 22.72 -6.38 14.21
CA MET A 400 22.17 -7.63 13.69
C MET A 400 21.76 -7.53 12.22
N TYR A 401 21.30 -6.36 11.76
CA TYR A 401 20.98 -6.11 10.36
C TYR A 401 22.24 -6.09 9.49
N GLU A 402 23.29 -5.38 9.89
CA GLU A 402 24.57 -5.33 9.17
C GLU A 402 25.18 -6.74 9.07
N ALA A 403 25.17 -7.51 10.17
CA ALA A 403 25.56 -8.91 10.16
C ALA A 403 24.69 -9.76 9.22
N ARG A 404 23.36 -9.55 9.22
CA ARG A 404 22.43 -10.23 8.31
C ARG A 404 22.69 -9.86 6.85
N GLN A 405 22.98 -8.61 6.51
CA GLN A 405 23.26 -8.21 5.13
C GLN A 405 24.55 -8.86 4.64
N ARG A 406 25.56 -9.00 5.50
CA ARG A 406 26.75 -9.79 5.19
C ARG A 406 26.40 -11.25 4.89
N MET A 407 25.58 -11.88 5.74
CA MET A 407 25.13 -13.27 5.54
C MET A 407 24.24 -13.42 4.30
N LYS A 408 23.33 -12.47 4.04
CA LYS A 408 22.48 -12.44 2.84
C LYS A 408 23.31 -12.28 1.57
N GLY A 409 24.34 -11.44 1.57
CA GLY A 409 25.24 -11.31 0.43
C GLY A 409 25.98 -12.61 0.11
N VAL A 410 26.38 -13.37 1.14
CA VAL A 410 26.93 -14.72 0.94
C VAL A 410 25.86 -15.68 0.42
N LYS A 411 24.66 -15.64 1.00
CA LYS A 411 23.55 -16.52 0.61
C LYS A 411 23.07 -16.27 -0.82
N SER A 412 22.97 -15.01 -1.25
CA SER A 412 22.57 -14.66 -2.61
C SER A 412 23.57 -15.20 -3.64
N VAL A 413 24.87 -15.21 -3.33
CA VAL A 413 25.89 -15.84 -4.17
C VAL A 413 25.65 -17.36 -4.29
N GLY A 414 25.32 -18.02 -3.17
CA GLY A 414 24.96 -19.45 -3.17
C GLY A 414 23.66 -19.74 -3.92
N GLU A 415 22.64 -18.90 -3.75
CA GLU A 415 21.36 -18.98 -4.45
C GLU A 415 21.55 -18.76 -5.96
N ASP A 416 22.36 -17.79 -6.39
CA ASP A 416 22.69 -17.58 -7.80
C ASP A 416 23.45 -18.77 -8.42
N ALA A 417 24.37 -19.38 -7.66
CA ALA A 417 25.06 -20.59 -8.10
C ALA A 417 24.06 -21.76 -8.26
N THR A 418 23.11 -21.88 -7.32
CA THR A 418 22.04 -22.88 -7.37
C THR A 418 21.11 -22.64 -8.55
N ARG A 419 20.70 -21.40 -8.81
CA ARG A 419 19.89 -21.00 -9.97
C ARG A 419 20.56 -21.42 -11.27
N LYS A 420 21.86 -21.11 -11.42
CA LYS A 420 22.64 -21.49 -12.60
C LYS A 420 22.66 -23.00 -12.78
N ARG A 421 22.83 -23.76 -11.69
CA ARG A 421 22.79 -25.23 -11.73
C ARG A 421 21.40 -25.75 -12.17
N GLU A 422 20.32 -25.25 -11.58
CA GLU A 422 18.94 -25.65 -11.95
C GLU A 422 18.63 -25.34 -13.43
N VAL A 423 19.05 -24.18 -13.93
CA VAL A 423 18.89 -23.83 -15.36
C VAL A 423 19.67 -24.79 -16.25
N LEU A 424 20.92 -25.09 -15.91
CA LEU A 424 21.75 -26.04 -16.66
C LEU A 424 21.16 -27.47 -16.63
N GLU A 425 20.62 -27.91 -15.49
CA GLU A 425 19.95 -29.21 -15.36
C GLU A 425 18.66 -29.27 -16.19
N ALA A 426 17.86 -28.21 -16.19
CA ALA A 426 16.65 -28.11 -17.01
C ALA A 426 16.98 -28.12 -18.51
N GLU A 427 17.99 -27.36 -18.94
CA GLU A 427 18.49 -27.38 -20.32
C GLU A 427 19.03 -28.75 -20.72
N ALA A 428 19.78 -29.42 -19.84
CA ALA A 428 20.29 -30.77 -20.07
C ALA A 428 19.15 -31.78 -20.22
N LYS A 429 18.11 -31.70 -19.38
CA LYS A 429 16.92 -32.54 -19.46
C LYS A 429 16.15 -32.31 -20.76
N ALA A 430 15.90 -31.06 -21.13
CA ALA A 430 15.25 -30.71 -22.39
C ALA A 430 16.04 -31.22 -23.61
N ARG A 431 17.37 -31.11 -23.59
CA ARG A 431 18.24 -31.68 -24.64
C ARG A 431 18.18 -33.19 -24.69
N ALA A 432 18.07 -33.88 -23.55
CA ALA A 432 17.93 -35.33 -23.49
C ALA A 432 16.59 -35.80 -24.07
N GLU A 433 15.49 -35.14 -23.70
CA GLU A 433 14.14 -35.40 -24.23
C GLU A 433 14.09 -35.19 -25.75
N LEU A 434 14.72 -34.11 -26.25
CA LEU A 434 14.81 -33.86 -27.69
C LEU A 434 15.56 -34.98 -28.43
N ARG A 435 16.68 -35.45 -27.88
CA ARG A 435 17.45 -36.57 -28.45
C ARG A 435 16.67 -37.87 -28.46
N GLU A 436 15.86 -38.12 -27.43
CA GLU A 436 15.01 -39.31 -27.35
C GLU A 436 13.87 -39.27 -28.39
N LEU A 437 13.26 -38.10 -28.59
CA LEU A 437 12.30 -37.85 -29.66
C LEU A 437 12.90 -38.06 -31.05
N GLU A 438 14.10 -37.50 -31.30
CA GLU A 438 14.83 -37.69 -32.57
C GLU A 438 15.17 -39.18 -32.83
N ARG A 439 15.57 -39.90 -31.78
CA ARG A 439 15.84 -41.34 -31.86
C ARG A 439 14.58 -42.14 -32.17
N THR A 440 13.47 -41.83 -31.51
CA THR A 440 12.17 -42.50 -31.72
C THR A 440 11.64 -42.24 -33.12
N ARG A 441 11.78 -41.00 -33.61
CA ARG A 441 11.39 -40.61 -34.97
C ARG A 441 12.24 -41.33 -36.03
N SER A 442 13.55 -41.44 -35.81
CA SER A 442 14.44 -42.19 -36.71
C SER A 442 14.08 -43.68 -36.76
N ILE A 443 13.72 -44.30 -35.63
CA ILE A 443 13.28 -45.69 -35.60
C ILE A 443 11.97 -45.88 -36.39
N GLN A 444 10.99 -44.98 -36.22
CA GLN A 444 9.74 -45.02 -36.98
C GLN A 444 9.91 -44.80 -38.49
N GLU A 445 10.88 -43.95 -38.89
CA GLU A 445 11.21 -43.74 -40.30
C GLU A 445 11.92 -44.96 -40.92
N ILE A 446 12.77 -45.64 -40.15
CA ILE A 446 13.37 -46.92 -40.56
C ILE A 446 12.30 -48.00 -40.69
N GLU A 447 11.38 -48.15 -39.73
CA GLU A 447 10.28 -49.12 -39.80
C GLU A 447 9.36 -48.88 -41.01
N ARG A 448 9.05 -47.62 -41.34
CA ARG A 448 8.31 -47.28 -42.57
C ARG A 448 9.09 -47.54 -43.86
N GLY A 449 10.42 -47.43 -43.83
CA GLY A 449 11.29 -47.67 -44.99
C GLY A 449 11.47 -49.14 -45.34
N TYR A 450 11.28 -50.06 -44.38
CA TYR A 450 11.47 -51.50 -44.57
C TYR A 450 10.17 -52.30 -44.82
N GLY A 451 9.00 -51.67 -44.86
CA GLY A 451 7.76 -52.33 -45.26
C GLY A 451 7.38 -53.55 -44.40
N LEU A 452 7.32 -53.37 -43.08
CA LEU A 452 6.60 -54.25 -42.16
C LEU A 452 5.22 -53.67 -41.83
#